data_AF-A0A6N4TIK0-F1
#
_entry.id   AF-A0A6N4TIK0-F1
#
_cell.length_a   1.000
_cell.length_b   1.000
_cell.length_c   1.000
_cell.angle_alpha   90.00
_cell.angle_beta   90.00
_cell.angle_gamma   90.00
#
_symmetry.space_group_name_H-M   'P 1'
#
loop_
_entity.id
_entity.type
_entity.pdbx_description
1 polymer ?
#
loop_
_entity_poly.entity_id
_entity_poly.type
_entity_poly.pdbx_seq_one_letter_code
_entity_poly.pdbx_strand_id
1 'polypeptide(L)' 'MEKFKEVELKLYERGYYVFNMVGIYNDEYEICNGNGNIVKDHLDLKGLNDFLNNL' A
#
# COMPACT_ATOMS: atom_id res chain seq x y z
N MET A 1 -11.69 -6.21 5.66
CA MET A 1 -10.88 -5.28 6.49
C MET A 1 -9.65 -5.96 7.09
N GLU A 2 -9.75 -7.19 7.63
CA GLU A 2 -8.61 -7.94 8.19
C GLU A 2 -7.44 -8.14 7.20
N LYS A 3 -7.73 -8.53 5.96
CA LYS A 3 -6.70 -8.74 4.92
C LYS A 3 -5.89 -7.49 4.57
N PHE A 4 -6.50 -6.31 4.62
CA PHE A 4 -5.79 -5.06 4.35
C PHE A 4 -4.77 -4.77 5.46
N LYS A 5 -5.20 -4.87 6.72
CA LYS A 5 -4.33 -4.62 7.89
C LYS A 5 -3.13 -5.57 7.93
N GLU A 6 -3.31 -6.81 7.50
CA GLU A 6 -2.21 -7.78 7.41
C GLU A 6 -1.16 -7.36 6.37
N VAL A 7 -1.61 -6.91 5.18
CA VAL A 7 -0.72 -6.46 4.11
C VAL A 7 -0.02 -5.16 4.48
N GLU A 8 -0.76 -4.21 5.06
CA GLU A 8 -0.25 -2.95 5.59
C GLU A 8 0.85 -3.20 6.64
N LEU A 9 0.61 -4.08 7.61
CA LEU A 9 1.61 -4.42 8.63
C LEU A 9 2.88 -5.02 8.02
N LYS A 10 2.74 -5.97 7.09
CA LYS A 10 3.87 -6.61 6.40
C LYS A 10 4.69 -5.64 5.55
N LEU A 11 4.04 -4.62 4.96
CA LEU A 11 4.70 -3.54 4.23
C LEU A 11 5.42 -2.59 5.20
N TYR A 12 4.77 -2.25 6.31
CA TYR A 12 5.36 -1.43 7.38
C TYR A 12 6.63 -2.06 7.97
N GLU A 13 6.62 -3.35 8.25
CA GLU A 13 7.80 -4.10 8.70
C GLU A 13 8.97 -4.06 7.70
N ARG A 14 8.70 -3.76 6.43
CA ARG A 14 9.68 -3.61 5.35
C ARG A 14 10.05 -2.14 5.06
N GLY A 15 9.55 -1.19 5.85
CA GLY A 15 9.84 0.24 5.70
C GLY A 15 8.98 0.95 4.64
N TYR A 16 7.83 0.38 4.29
CA TYR A 16 6.84 0.98 3.39
C TYR A 16 5.59 1.40 4.14
N TYR A 17 4.96 2.47 3.68
CA TYR A 17 3.71 3.00 4.23
C TYR A 17 2.63 2.95 3.16
N VAL A 18 1.40 2.62 3.56
CA VAL A 18 0.25 2.55 2.66
C VAL A 18 -0.75 3.64 3.02
N PHE A 19 -1.22 4.40 2.04
CA PHE A 19 -2.25 5.42 2.22
C PHE A 19 -3.42 5.14 1.30
N ASN A 20 -4.63 5.43 1.76
CA ASN A 20 -5.82 5.40 0.91
C ASN A 20 -5.88 6.72 0.11
N MET A 21 -6.20 6.62 -1.17
CA MET A 21 -6.33 7.80 -2.02
C MET A 21 -7.65 8.54 -1.74
N VAL A 22 -7.73 9.80 -2.16
CA VAL A 22 -8.89 10.66 -1.87
C VAL A 22 -9.75 10.90 -3.11
N GLY A 23 -11.01 11.30 -2.91
CA GLY A 23 -11.92 11.66 -3.99
C GLY A 23 -12.48 10.44 -4.73
N ILE A 24 -12.35 10.43 -6.06
CA ILE A 24 -12.93 9.37 -6.91
C ILE A 24 -12.17 8.03 -6.85
N TYR A 25 -11.01 8.00 -6.18
CA TYR A 25 -10.13 6.83 -6.05
C TYR A 25 -10.09 6.32 -4.59
N ASN A 26 -11.16 6.53 -3.81
CA ASN A 26 -11.18 6.19 -2.39
C ASN A 26 -11.16 4.68 -2.08
N ASP A 27 -11.25 3.84 -3.10
CA ASP A 27 -11.06 2.40 -3.06
C ASP A 27 -9.64 1.94 -3.42
N GLU A 28 -8.76 2.88 -3.77
CA GLU A 28 -7.38 2.65 -4.17
C GLU A 28 -6.38 3.13 -3.11
N TYR A 29 -5.14 2.66 -3.25
CA TYR A 29 -4.05 2.90 -2.31
C TYR A 29 -2.75 3.30 -3.02
N GLU A 30 -1.91 4.03 -2.30
CA GLU A 30 -0.54 4.35 -2.66
C GLU A 30 0.44 3.78 -1.64
N ILE A 31 1.65 3.45 -2.10
CA ILE A 31 2.77 2.96 -1.30
C ILE A 31 3.87 4.00 -1.30
N CYS A 32 4.31 4.42 -0.13
CA CYS A 32 5.45 5.30 0.08
C CYS A 32 6.63 4.54 0.72
N ASN A 33 7.86 4.90 0.36
CA ASN A 33 9.04 4.41 1.07
C ASN A 33 9.29 5.19 2.38
N GLY A 34 10.27 4.77 3.17
CA GLY A 34 10.64 5.43 4.44
C GLY A 34 11.06 6.89 4.35
N ASN A 35 11.33 7.40 3.14
CA ASN A 35 11.61 8.83 2.90
C ASN A 35 10.34 9.62 2.52
N GLY A 36 9.17 8.98 2.51
CA GLY A 36 7.90 9.59 2.11
C GLY A 36 7.71 9.74 0.60
N ASN A 37 8.57 9.13 -0.22
CA ASN A 37 8.39 9.19 -1.68
C ASN A 37 7.41 8.09 -2.12
N ILE A 38 6.45 8.44 -2.97
CA ILE A 38 5.54 7.50 -3.62
C ILE A 38 6.36 6.55 -4.51
N VAL A 39 6.23 5.26 -4.27
CA VAL A 39 6.86 4.18 -5.04
C VAL A 39 5.88 3.59 -6.04
N LYS A 40 4.60 3.54 -5.67
CA LYS A 40 3.52 3.04 -6.53
C LYS A 40 2.19 3.62 -6.04
N ASP A 41 1.30 3.97 -6.95
CA ASP A 41 -0.04 4.52 -6.67
C ASP A 41 -1.11 3.75 -7.44
N HIS A 42 -2.39 4.12 -7.23
CA HIS A 42 -3.54 3.53 -7.90
C HIS A 42 -3.61 1.99 -7.78
N LEU A 43 -3.40 1.47 -6.55
CA LEU A 43 -3.45 0.04 -6.27
C LEU A 43 -4.76 -0.36 -5.59
N ASP A 44 -5.33 -1.47 -6.03
CA ASP A 44 -6.30 -2.20 -5.21
C ASP A 44 -5.59 -3.10 -4.18
N LEU A 45 -6.36 -3.81 -3.35
CA LEU A 45 -5.79 -4.74 -2.36
C LEU A 45 -4.95 -5.86 -3.00
N LYS A 46 -5.26 -6.25 -4.24
CA LYS A 46 -4.47 -7.25 -4.98
C LYS A 46 -3.12 -6.65 -5.37
N GLY A 47 -3.08 -5.43 -5.88
CA GLY A 47 -1.88 -4.68 -6.22
C GLY A 47 -0.93 -4.49 -5.03
N LEU A 48 -1.47 -4.22 -3.84
CA LEU A 48 -0.68 -4.17 -2.60
C LEU A 48 -0.02 -5.51 -2.27
N ASN A 49 -0.78 -6.62 -2.38
CA ASN A 49 -0.25 -7.97 -2.16
C ASN A 49 0.81 -8.35 -3.20
N ASP A 50 0.55 -8.04 -4.47
CA ASP A 50 1.49 -8.31 -5.55
C ASP A 50 2.78 -7.53 -5.34
N PHE A 51 2.71 -6.26 -4.90
CA PHE A 51 3.91 -5.49 -4.54
C PHE A 51 4.66 -6.15 -3.38
N LEU A 52 3.98 -6.48 -2.29
CA LEU A 52 4.57 -7.14 -1.11
C LEU A 52 5.29 -8.46 -1.47
N ASN A 53 4.73 -9.25 -2.38
CA ASN A 53 5.31 -10.53 -2.80
C ASN A 53 6.55 -10.37 -3.71
N ASN A 54 6.76 -9.17 -4.27
CA ASN A 54 7.91 -8.84 -5.13
C ASN A 54 8.96 -7.96 -4.43
N LEU A 55 8.80 -7.70 -3.12
CA LEU A 55 9.80 -7.04 -2.27
C LEU A 55 10.89 -8.02 -1.84
#